data_AF-A0A9E1MY98-F1
#
_entry.id   AF-A0A9E1MY98-F1
#
_cell.length_a   1.000
_cell.length_b   1.000
_cell.length_c   1.000
_cell.angle_alpha   90.00
_cell.angle_beta   90.00
_cell.angle_gamma   90.00
#
_symmetry.space_group_name_H-M   'P 1'
#
loop_
_entity.id
_entity.type
_entity.pdbx_description
1 polymer ?
#
loop_
_entity_poly.entity_id
_entity_poly.type
_entity_poly.pdbx_seq_one_letter_code
_entity_poly.pdbx_strand_id
1 'polypeptide(L)'
;IFEARKVTAPKEHVNYEELSFLERKDPITAEGAPQRSIDPNTQARAVDEQIRRFLARPRWEHELPKLRELMEANPEWTMEPFLEILERAARPWWKFWGFRLPSPGHVVATLQILTPHGDDRSRTKAKTLVGHGDPRVARAAKKFLDQAQ
;
A
#
# COMPACT_ATOMS: atom_id res chain seq x y z
N ILE A 1 -53.27 -35.13 10.07
CA ILE A 1 -52.48 -36.33 9.70
C ILE A 1 -51.62 -35.88 8.51
N PHE A 2 -50.37 -35.49 8.74
CA PHE A 2 -49.46 -35.09 7.68
C PHE A 2 -48.58 -36.29 7.33
N GLU A 3 -48.73 -36.81 6.12
CA GLU A 3 -47.88 -37.86 5.58
C GLU A 3 -46.43 -37.38 5.50
N ALA A 4 -45.53 -38.17 6.09
CA ALA A 4 -44.11 -37.94 6.05
C ALA A 4 -43.61 -38.08 4.61
N ARG A 5 -43.29 -36.97 3.95
CA ARG A 5 -42.58 -36.98 2.67
C ARG A 5 -41.18 -37.56 2.91
N LYS A 6 -40.88 -38.70 2.29
CA LYS A 6 -39.53 -39.27 2.26
C LYS A 6 -38.60 -38.28 1.58
N VAL A 7 -37.63 -37.78 2.33
CA VAL A 7 -36.54 -36.94 1.80
C VAL A 7 -35.53 -37.90 1.17
N THR A 8 -35.56 -38.03 -0.15
CA THR A 8 -34.57 -38.79 -0.91
C THR A 8 -33.24 -38.03 -0.91
N ALA A 9 -32.11 -38.74 -0.81
CA ALA A 9 -30.80 -38.11 -0.87
C ALA A 9 -30.55 -37.51 -2.28
N PRO A 10 -29.90 -36.33 -2.38
CA PRO A 10 -29.81 -35.58 -3.64
C PRO A 10 -29.27 -36.37 -4.84
N LYS A 11 -28.36 -37.32 -4.60
CA LYS A 11 -27.66 -38.12 -5.62
C LYS A 11 -28.57 -39.05 -6.43
N GLU A 12 -29.78 -39.31 -5.95
CA GLU A 12 -30.74 -40.23 -6.59
C GLU A 12 -31.82 -39.48 -7.40
N HIS A 13 -31.72 -38.15 -7.50
CA HIS A 13 -32.66 -37.34 -8.27
C HIS A 13 -32.28 -37.33 -9.76
N VAL A 14 -33.28 -37.49 -10.65
CA VAL A 14 -33.08 -37.60 -12.12
C VAL A 14 -32.35 -36.38 -12.72
N ASN A 15 -32.46 -35.21 -12.09
CA ASN A 15 -31.77 -33.97 -12.51
C ASN A 15 -30.50 -33.64 -11.70
N TYR A 16 -29.86 -34.61 -11.03
CA TYR A 16 -28.67 -34.34 -10.23
C TYR A 16 -27.45 -33.89 -11.07
N GLU A 17 -27.36 -34.31 -12.34
CA GLU A 17 -26.29 -33.84 -13.25
C GLU A 17 -26.35 -32.31 -13.47
N GLU A 18 -27.54 -31.73 -13.62
CA GLU A 18 -27.72 -30.29 -13.84
C GLU A 18 -27.45 -29.43 -12.59
N LEU A 19 -27.46 -30.01 -11.39
CA LEU A 19 -27.22 -29.32 -10.12
C LEU A 19 -25.84 -29.61 -9.51
N SER A 20 -25.02 -30.43 -10.16
CA SER A 20 -23.70 -30.87 -9.65
C SER A 20 -22.59 -29.79 -9.75
N PHE A 21 -22.89 -28.60 -10.27
CA PHE A 21 -21.90 -27.54 -10.52
C PHE A 21 -21.35 -26.87 -9.24
N LEU A 22 -21.94 -27.10 -8.06
CA LEU A 22 -21.51 -26.49 -6.79
C LEU A 22 -20.67 -27.40 -5.87
N GLU A 23 -20.45 -28.67 -6.23
CA GLU A 23 -19.75 -29.63 -5.33
C GLU A 23 -18.51 -30.30 -5.93
N ARG A 24 -17.87 -29.72 -6.95
CA ARG A 24 -16.51 -30.17 -7.33
C ARG A 24 -15.45 -29.49 -6.47
N LYS A 25 -15.10 -30.17 -5.38
CA LYS A 25 -13.74 -30.17 -4.84
C LYS A 25 -12.86 -31.01 -5.76
N ASP A 26 -12.43 -30.42 -6.87
CA ASP A 26 -11.22 -30.87 -7.54
C ASP A 26 -10.14 -29.79 -7.32
N PRO A 27 -8.92 -30.17 -6.91
CA PRO A 27 -7.83 -29.22 -6.81
C PRO A 27 -7.58 -28.68 -8.23
N ILE A 28 -7.78 -27.39 -8.41
CA ILE A 28 -7.53 -26.72 -9.68
C ILE A 28 -6.01 -26.78 -9.94
N THR A 29 -5.55 -27.82 -10.62
CA THR A 29 -4.33 -27.79 -11.42
C THR A 29 -4.66 -26.94 -12.65
N ALA A 30 -4.62 -25.61 -12.50
CA ALA A 30 -4.90 -24.68 -13.60
C ALA A 30 -3.68 -24.52 -14.52
N GLU A 31 -3.39 -25.54 -15.32
CA GLU A 31 -2.79 -25.29 -16.64
C GLU A 31 -3.88 -24.65 -17.51
N GLY A 32 -3.94 -23.31 -17.53
CA GLY A 32 -4.94 -22.57 -18.31
C GLY A 32 -6.00 -21.82 -17.51
N ALA A 33 -5.71 -21.40 -16.26
CA ALA A 33 -6.43 -20.25 -15.73
C ALA A 33 -6.26 -19.10 -16.74
N PRO A 34 -7.32 -18.35 -17.11
CA PRO A 34 -7.11 -17.09 -17.81
C PRO A 34 -6.14 -16.33 -16.91
N GLN A 35 -4.95 -16.04 -17.44
CA GLN A 35 -4.02 -15.10 -16.84
C GLN A 35 -4.87 -13.85 -16.68
N ARG A 36 -5.44 -13.67 -15.48
CA ARG A 36 -6.20 -12.47 -15.14
C ARG A 36 -5.12 -11.42 -15.29
N SER A 37 -5.16 -10.70 -16.40
CA SER A 37 -4.35 -9.51 -16.60
C SER A 37 -4.75 -8.60 -15.46
N ILE A 38 -3.99 -8.66 -14.37
CA ILE A 38 -4.23 -7.81 -13.22
C ILE A 38 -4.06 -6.42 -13.78
N ASP A 39 -5.13 -5.61 -13.70
CA ASP A 39 -5.08 -4.22 -14.14
C ASP A 39 -3.84 -3.56 -13.49
N PRO A 40 -2.99 -2.86 -14.26
CA PRO A 40 -1.76 -2.27 -13.74
C PRO A 40 -2.02 -1.35 -12.53
N ASN A 41 -3.18 -0.68 -12.47
CA ASN A 41 -3.56 0.12 -11.30
C ASN A 41 -3.84 -0.74 -10.06
N THR A 42 -4.37 -1.95 -10.24
CA THR A 42 -4.61 -2.88 -9.14
C THR A 42 -3.28 -3.41 -8.58
N GLN A 43 -2.31 -3.67 -9.46
CA GLN A 43 -0.98 -4.08 -9.05
C GLN A 43 -0.23 -2.96 -8.32
N ALA A 44 -0.22 -1.74 -8.87
CA ALA A 44 0.36 -0.56 -8.22
C ALA A 44 -0.21 -0.33 -6.81
N ARG A 45 -1.54 -0.42 -6.66
CA ARG A 45 -2.21 -0.29 -5.35
C ARG A 45 -1.79 -1.37 -4.35
N ALA A 46 -1.62 -2.61 -4.81
CA ALA A 46 -1.19 -3.70 -3.95
C ALA A 46 0.25 -3.49 -3.46
N VAL A 47 1.14 -3.00 -4.33
CA VAL A 47 2.53 -2.65 -3.99
C VAL A 47 2.56 -1.47 -3.02
N ASP A 48 1.79 -0.41 -3.28
CA ASP A 48 1.68 0.74 -2.38
C ASP A 48 1.22 0.34 -0.99
N GLU A 49 0.27 -0.60 -0.89
CA GLU A 49 -0.18 -1.15 0.38
C GLU A 49 0.93 -1.92 1.11
N GLN A 50 1.78 -2.66 0.40
CA GLN A 50 2.96 -3.29 0.99
C GLN A 50 3.96 -2.24 1.50
N ILE A 51 4.18 -1.17 0.73
CA ILE A 51 5.03 -0.04 1.13
C ILE A 51 4.44 0.65 2.36
N ARG A 52 3.13 0.92 2.41
CA ARG A 52 2.46 1.48 3.61
C ARG A 52 2.68 0.62 4.84
N ARG A 53 2.54 -0.71 4.73
CA ARG A 53 2.81 -1.64 5.83
C ARG A 53 4.26 -1.61 6.28
N PHE A 54 5.20 -1.43 5.36
CA PHE A 54 6.61 -1.24 5.68
C PHE A 54 6.83 0.07 6.46
N LEU A 55 6.30 1.18 5.95
CA LEU A 55 6.41 2.52 6.53
C LEU A 55 5.67 2.68 7.86
N ALA A 56 4.72 1.77 8.17
CA ALA A 56 4.04 1.71 9.45
C ALA A 56 4.89 1.10 10.57
N ARG A 57 5.99 0.40 10.23
CA ARG A 57 6.87 -0.21 11.24
C ARG A 57 7.60 0.86 12.05
N PRO A 58 7.82 0.64 13.34
CA PRO A 58 8.66 1.54 14.12
C PRO A 58 10.08 1.48 13.58
N ARG A 59 10.72 2.64 13.43
CA ARG A 59 12.14 2.76 13.07
C ARG A 59 12.49 2.22 11.67
N TRP A 60 11.53 2.21 10.73
CA TRP A 60 11.75 1.72 9.36
C TRP A 60 12.85 2.50 8.61
N GLU A 61 13.17 3.72 9.04
CA GLU A 61 14.27 4.55 8.52
C GLU A 61 15.65 3.89 8.69
N HIS A 62 15.78 2.87 9.54
CA HIS A 62 17.00 2.06 9.64
C HIS A 62 17.03 0.90 8.63
N GLU A 63 15.90 0.57 8.01
CA GLU A 63 15.75 -0.50 7.01
C GLU A 63 15.63 0.07 5.58
N LEU A 64 16.21 1.24 5.31
CA LEU A 64 16.22 1.85 3.98
C LEU A 64 16.69 0.92 2.84
N PRO A 65 17.74 0.08 3.00
CA PRO A 65 18.14 -0.86 1.96
C PRO A 65 17.02 -1.82 1.58
N LYS A 66 16.28 -2.35 2.57
CA LYS A 66 15.18 -3.29 2.36
C LYS A 66 13.97 -2.62 1.68
N LEU A 67 13.73 -1.35 1.99
CA LEU A 67 12.71 -0.57 1.29
C LEU A 67 13.09 -0.34 -0.18
N ARG A 68 14.37 -0.07 -0.46
CA ARG A 68 14.87 0.05 -1.85
C ARG A 68 14.75 -1.26 -2.61
N GLU A 69 15.15 -2.39 -2.01
CA GLU A 69 14.94 -3.71 -2.59
C GLU A 69 13.46 -3.97 -2.91
N LEU A 70 12.55 -3.59 -2.01
CA LEU A 70 11.11 -3.71 -2.25
C LEU A 70 10.63 -2.85 -3.43
N MET A 71 11.15 -1.62 -3.54
CA MET A 71 10.81 -0.70 -4.63
C MET A 71 11.39 -1.16 -5.98
N GLU A 72 12.63 -1.65 -5.99
CA GLU A 72 13.30 -2.20 -7.17
C GLU A 72 12.63 -3.48 -7.67
N ALA A 73 12.17 -4.34 -6.76
CA ALA A 73 11.43 -5.55 -7.11
C ALA A 73 10.03 -5.28 -7.67
N ASN A 74 9.48 -4.07 -7.48
CA ASN A 74 8.10 -3.73 -7.83
C ASN A 74 8.00 -2.37 -8.53
N PRO A 75 8.42 -2.23 -9.80
CA PRO A 75 8.49 -0.93 -10.49
C PRO A 75 7.15 -0.18 -10.62
N GLU A 76 6.03 -0.86 -10.36
CA GLU A 76 4.67 -0.31 -10.37
C GLU A 76 4.31 0.55 -9.13
N TRP A 77 5.25 0.74 -8.19
CA TRP A 77 4.99 1.53 -6.98
C TRP A 77 4.71 3.01 -7.33
N THR A 78 3.88 3.66 -6.51
CA THR A 78 3.59 5.09 -6.63
C THR A 78 4.15 5.89 -5.46
N MET A 79 4.25 7.21 -5.62
CA MET A 79 4.75 8.10 -4.56
C MET A 79 3.76 8.30 -3.41
N GLU A 80 2.51 7.86 -3.54
CA GLU A 80 1.44 8.16 -2.57
C GLU A 80 1.79 7.77 -1.12
N PRO A 81 2.34 6.57 -0.82
CA PRO A 81 2.70 6.20 0.56
C PRO A 81 3.69 7.18 1.22
N PHE A 82 4.57 7.78 0.42
CA PHE A 82 5.56 8.75 0.87
C PHE A 82 4.96 10.14 1.05
N LEU A 83 4.09 10.57 0.13
CA LEU A 83 3.38 11.85 0.24
C LEU A 83 2.49 11.88 1.49
N GLU A 84 1.86 10.76 1.86
CA GLU A 84 1.10 10.62 3.10
C GLU A 84 1.94 10.87 4.36
N ILE A 85 3.24 10.53 4.35
CA ILE A 85 4.15 10.86 5.47
C ILE A 85 4.40 12.36 5.51
N LEU A 86 4.75 12.97 4.37
CA LEU A 86 5.03 14.40 4.30
C LEU A 86 3.81 15.25 4.67
N GLU A 87 2.62 14.83 4.25
CA GLU A 87 1.37 15.50 4.60
C GLU A 87 1.11 15.48 6.10
N ARG A 88 1.33 14.33 6.76
CA ARG A 88 1.19 14.23 8.22
C ARG A 88 2.22 15.09 8.94
N ALA A 89 3.45 15.17 8.42
CA ALA A 89 4.52 16.00 8.99
C ALA A 89 4.28 17.51 8.81
N ALA A 90 3.61 17.91 7.73
CA ALA A 90 3.30 19.31 7.45
C ALA A 90 2.10 19.85 8.27
N ARG A 91 1.43 19.00 9.06
CA ARG A 91 0.28 19.43 9.86
C ARG A 91 0.72 20.42 10.93
N PRO A 92 -0.02 21.52 11.13
CA PRO A 92 0.28 22.47 12.18
C PRO A 92 0.30 21.77 13.53
N TRP A 93 1.28 22.17 14.36
CA TRP A 93 1.50 21.63 15.68
C TRP A 93 0.15 21.53 16.43
N TRP A 94 -0.65 22.59 16.62
CA TRP A 94 -1.94 22.56 17.34
C TRP A 94 -2.97 21.44 17.01
N LYS A 95 -2.84 20.68 15.90
CA LYS A 95 -3.67 19.51 15.56
C LYS A 95 -3.17 18.16 16.14
N PHE A 96 -2.16 18.16 17.02
CA PHE A 96 -1.58 16.96 17.65
C PHE A 96 -2.42 16.29 18.76
N TRP A 97 -3.55 16.88 19.17
CA TRP A 97 -4.47 16.26 20.14
C TRP A 97 -5.23 15.09 19.48
N GLY A 98 -4.56 13.95 19.29
CA GLY A 98 -5.18 12.71 18.82
C GLY A 98 -4.48 11.98 17.67
N PHE A 99 -3.41 12.53 17.08
CA PHE A 99 -2.70 11.89 15.96
C PHE A 99 -1.21 11.72 16.24
N ARG A 100 -0.69 10.52 15.97
CA ARG A 100 0.73 10.23 16.05
C ARG A 100 1.45 10.84 14.84
N LEU A 101 2.17 11.94 15.07
CA LEU A 101 3.01 12.55 14.05
C LEU A 101 4.14 11.58 13.64
N PRO A 102 4.54 11.57 12.37
CA PRO A 102 5.71 10.80 11.94
C PRO A 102 6.96 11.28 12.68
N SER A 103 7.88 10.37 12.98
CA SER A 103 9.15 10.76 13.59
C SER A 103 9.94 11.64 12.60
N PRO A 104 10.79 12.56 13.09
CA PRO A 104 11.68 13.33 12.22
C PRO A 104 12.54 12.44 11.31
N GLY A 105 12.95 11.26 11.81
CA GLY A 105 13.69 10.26 11.04
C GLY A 105 12.91 9.73 9.84
N HIS A 106 11.61 9.45 10.01
CA HIS A 106 10.73 9.02 8.92
C HIS A 106 10.65 10.10 7.83
N VAL A 107 10.47 11.37 8.22
CA VAL A 107 10.31 12.48 7.26
C VAL A 107 11.60 12.70 6.46
N VAL A 108 12.76 12.67 7.14
CA VAL A 108 14.07 12.81 6.48
C VAL A 108 14.31 11.66 5.52
N ALA A 109 14.04 10.42 5.94
CA ALA A 109 14.17 9.23 5.10
C ALA A 109 13.25 9.30 3.87
N THR A 110 12.00 9.73 4.05
CA THR A 110 11.05 9.93 2.96
C THR A 110 11.56 10.96 1.95
N LEU A 111 12.08 12.11 2.41
CA LEU A 111 12.63 13.13 1.51
C LEU A 111 13.85 12.61 0.74
N GLN A 112 14.70 11.78 1.35
CA GLN A 112 15.84 11.16 0.66
C GLN A 112 15.41 10.17 -0.43
N ILE A 113 14.36 9.39 -0.17
CA ILE A 113 13.81 8.44 -1.15
C ILE A 113 13.17 9.19 -2.32
N LEU A 114 12.48 10.29 -2.03
CA LEU A 114 11.81 11.07 -3.06
C LEU A 114 12.77 11.93 -3.88
N THR A 115 14.00 12.23 -3.43
CA THR A 115 14.96 13.06 -4.18
C THR A 115 15.08 12.67 -5.67
N PRO A 116 15.32 11.40 -6.04
CA PRO A 116 15.36 10.98 -7.45
C PRO A 116 14.01 10.93 -8.16
N HIS A 117 12.88 10.95 -7.44
CA HIS A 117 11.54 10.71 -8.00
C HIS A 117 10.57 11.89 -7.84
N GLY A 118 11.04 13.03 -7.30
CA GLY A 118 10.17 14.09 -6.79
C GLY A 118 9.37 14.83 -7.87
N ASP A 119 8.05 14.83 -7.71
CA ASP A 119 7.10 15.64 -8.51
C ASP A 119 6.75 16.98 -7.84
N ASP A 120 5.93 17.79 -8.50
CA ASP A 120 5.47 19.09 -7.97
C ASP A 120 4.70 18.97 -6.64
N ARG A 121 4.03 17.83 -6.39
CA ARG A 121 3.30 17.57 -5.15
C ARG A 121 4.27 17.39 -3.99
N SER A 122 5.31 16.58 -4.18
CA SER A 122 6.38 16.38 -3.20
C SER A 122 7.12 17.68 -2.91
N ARG A 123 7.40 18.51 -3.93
CA ARG A 123 8.02 19.84 -3.78
C ARG A 123 7.15 20.80 -2.98
N THR A 124 5.85 20.83 -3.25
CA THR A 124 4.89 21.67 -2.50
C THR A 124 4.88 21.29 -1.02
N LYS A 125 4.88 19.99 -0.71
CA LYS A 125 4.97 19.49 0.67
C LYS A 125 6.34 19.78 1.30
N ALA A 126 7.44 19.65 0.55
CA ALA A 126 8.76 19.99 1.04
C ALA A 126 8.89 21.48 1.39
N LYS A 127 8.30 22.39 0.61
CA LYS A 127 8.27 23.84 0.92
C LYS A 127 7.66 24.10 2.30
N THR A 128 6.56 23.42 2.64
CA THR A 128 5.95 23.56 3.98
C THR A 128 6.83 23.03 5.11
N LEU A 129 7.70 22.07 4.82
CA LEU A 129 8.59 21.45 5.80
C LEU A 129 9.88 22.25 6.04
N VAL A 130 10.19 23.26 5.23
CA VAL A 130 11.34 24.16 5.47
C VAL A 130 11.18 24.93 6.79
N GLY A 131 9.95 25.28 7.16
CA GLY A 131 9.62 25.92 8.44
C GLY A 131 9.35 24.95 9.59
N HIS A 132 9.68 23.67 9.45
CA HIS A 132 9.41 22.67 10.47
C HIS A 132 10.25 22.90 11.73
N GLY A 133 9.67 22.65 12.92
CA GLY A 133 10.34 22.90 14.21
C GLY A 133 11.56 22.03 14.48
N ASP A 134 11.66 20.86 13.82
CA ASP A 134 12.86 20.03 13.85
C ASP A 134 13.89 20.46 12.78
N PRO A 135 15.12 20.84 13.17
CA PRO A 135 16.14 21.34 12.25
C PRO A 135 16.69 20.28 11.29
N ARG A 136 16.52 18.99 11.57
CA ARG A 136 16.91 17.90 10.65
C ARG A 136 15.92 17.85 9.49
N VAL A 137 14.63 17.97 9.78
CA VAL A 137 13.56 17.99 8.77
C VAL A 137 13.67 19.23 7.90
N ALA A 138 13.83 20.42 8.51
CA ALA A 138 13.98 21.67 7.76
C ALA A 138 15.18 21.64 6.79
N ARG A 139 16.33 21.14 7.25
CA ARG A 139 17.54 20.98 6.39
C ARG A 139 17.33 19.96 5.28
N ALA A 140 16.72 18.82 5.58
CA ALA A 140 16.43 17.81 4.57
C ALA A 140 15.45 18.32 3.51
N ALA A 141 14.42 19.06 3.92
CA ALA A 141 13.45 19.67 3.02
C ALA A 141 14.12 20.72 2.11
N LYS A 142 15.00 21.56 2.68
CA LYS A 142 15.77 22.52 1.88
C LYS A 142 16.66 21.80 0.86
N LYS A 143 17.42 20.79 1.29
CA LYS A 143 18.27 19.99 0.39
C LYS A 143 17.47 19.34 -0.73
N PHE A 144 16.30 18.78 -0.42
CA PHE A 144 15.40 18.20 -1.41
C PHE A 144 14.95 19.22 -2.47
N LEU A 145 14.64 20.46 -2.06
CA LEU A 145 14.26 21.53 -2.99
C LEU A 145 15.44 22.01 -3.84
N ASP A 146 16.62 22.12 -3.25
CA ASP A 146 17.83 22.57 -3.95
C ASP A 146 18.31 21.55 -5.00
N GLN A 147 18.11 20.24 -4.74
CA GLN A 147 18.48 19.16 -5.66
C GLN A 147 17.43 18.90 -6.76
N ALA A 148 16.27 19.53 -6.68
CA ALA A 148 15.17 19.36 -7.63
C ALA A 148 15.11 20.46 -8.71
N GLN A 149 16.08 21.39 -8.70
CA GLN A 149 16.32 22.40 -9.75
C GLN A 149 17.18 21.83 -10.88
#